data_AF-A0A8H3B9A5-F1
#
_entry.id   AF-A0A8H3B9A5-F1
#
_cell.length_a   1.000
_cell.length_b   1.000
_cell.length_c   1.000
_cell.angle_alpha   90.00
_cell.angle_beta   90.00
_cell.angle_gamma   90.00
#
_symmetry.space_group_name_H-M   'P 1'
#
loop_
_entity.id
_entity.type
_entity.pdbx_description
1 polymer ?
#
loop_
_entity_poly.entity_id
_entity_poly.type
_entity_poly.pdbx_seq_one_letter_code
_entity_poly.pdbx_strand_id
1 'polypeptide(L)'
;MVSFKPCPTKLQPTHMNAQPTRPIVSSHAPQAVSLLTLPDELIQKIAAHIVFVPGIYLGSAFISAKPRWATIAGLASASHDARAVALRAWFSVLILKDEEDWEVASKFSVIPLFVRELYVHATALGPTTATDALLTFPALRAAHINAHNDVTFDSYEGYKYYTLLPIVPRGLKRLALIHAHAPDGERLEALAQSASELEELRLGRCTLFDCATQGCSYWPAFPHDHDAYFSDEGAVEYATSIAQDLAPITSLRVVHLGVYLTPHAALATHQHQHSHIPVLSPSVTAAIPNVDYLIHPPPPHHLHLLQHPHHRAPLHSPTLWSTPCEACLTQFGPATQIAEHAASSALGNLVPGLEEISWAGYFERSGQGVSAWRRSVGSKGKSDWVHDGLGLDRVHFDGRN
;
A
#
# COMPACT_ATOMS: atom_id res chain seq x y z
N MET A 1 -6.63 27.81 1.42
CA MET A 1 -7.19 28.57 0.28
C MET A 1 -6.28 29.77 0.02
N VAL A 2 -5.30 29.61 -0.89
CA VAL A 2 -4.36 30.68 -1.30
C VAL A 2 -4.47 30.78 -2.81
N SER A 3 -4.96 31.92 -3.28
CA SER A 3 -5.22 32.22 -4.70
C SER A 3 -3.94 32.75 -5.34
N PHE A 4 -3.40 32.03 -6.32
CA PHE A 4 -2.33 32.52 -7.19
C PHE A 4 -2.94 33.11 -8.46
N LYS A 5 -3.01 34.46 -8.52
CA LYS A 5 -3.22 35.18 -9.77
C LYS A 5 -1.89 35.28 -10.53
N PRO A 6 -1.83 34.92 -11.82
CA PRO A 6 -0.64 35.17 -12.63
C PRO A 6 -0.57 36.65 -13.04
N CYS A 7 0.60 37.25 -12.80
CA CYS A 7 0.95 38.60 -13.24
C CYS A 7 1.55 38.54 -14.65
N PRO A 8 0.96 39.18 -15.68
CA PRO A 8 1.50 39.16 -17.03
C PRO A 8 2.50 40.31 -17.22
N THR A 9 3.80 40.01 -17.24
CA THR A 9 4.82 40.99 -17.63
C THR A 9 4.92 41.03 -19.15
N LYS A 10 4.37 42.09 -19.76
CA LYS A 10 4.59 42.45 -21.16
C LYS A 10 6.06 42.84 -21.37
N LEU A 11 6.79 42.08 -22.19
CA LEU A 11 8.07 42.53 -22.75
C LEU A 11 7.80 43.21 -24.10
N GLN A 12 8.12 44.50 -24.19
CA GLN A 12 8.16 45.26 -25.44
C GLN A 12 9.46 44.95 -26.22
N PRO A 13 9.41 44.90 -27.56
CA PRO A 13 10.61 44.79 -28.38
C PRO A 13 11.15 46.18 -28.74
N THR A 14 12.37 46.49 -28.33
CA THR A 14 13.12 47.65 -28.86
C THR A 14 14.08 47.19 -29.95
N HIS A 15 13.71 47.49 -31.20
CA HIS A 15 14.61 47.61 -32.33
C HIS A 15 15.66 48.70 -32.05
N MET A 16 16.95 48.42 -32.25
CA MET A 16 17.90 49.41 -32.76
C MET A 16 18.92 48.74 -33.68
N ASN A 17 18.97 49.28 -34.90
CA ASN A 17 20.00 49.08 -35.90
C ASN A 17 21.33 49.69 -35.44
N ALA A 18 22.43 48.94 -35.58
CA ALA A 18 23.77 49.49 -35.82
C ALA A 18 24.71 48.40 -36.38
N GLN A 19 25.01 48.48 -37.66
CA GLN A 19 26.33 48.14 -38.24
C GLN A 19 27.12 49.47 -38.37
N PRO A 20 28.44 49.51 -38.65
CA PRO A 20 29.43 48.44 -38.87
C PRO A 20 30.78 48.66 -38.14
N THR A 21 31.65 47.65 -38.05
CA THR A 21 33.08 47.68 -38.50
C THR A 21 33.84 46.42 -38.04
N ARG A 22 34.55 45.78 -38.98
CA ARG A 22 35.48 44.68 -38.72
C ARG A 22 36.80 45.22 -38.17
N PRO A 23 37.41 44.49 -37.22
CA PRO A 23 38.84 44.27 -37.23
C PRO A 23 39.14 42.78 -37.44
N ILE A 24 40.00 42.50 -38.43
CA ILE A 24 40.65 41.21 -38.60
C ILE A 24 41.69 41.11 -37.48
N VAL A 25 41.38 40.33 -36.45
CA VAL A 25 42.37 39.88 -35.47
C VAL A 25 42.30 38.36 -35.43
N SER A 26 43.35 37.74 -35.97
CA SER A 26 43.67 36.34 -35.77
C SER A 26 43.86 36.10 -34.27
N SER A 27 42.84 35.53 -33.63
CA SER A 27 42.94 34.98 -32.29
C SER A 27 42.72 33.49 -32.41
N HIS A 28 43.72 32.72 -31.97
CA HIS A 28 43.61 31.30 -31.76
C HIS A 28 42.39 31.04 -30.88
N ALA A 29 41.32 30.52 -31.47
CA ALA A 29 40.23 29.97 -30.71
C ALA A 29 40.81 28.84 -29.85
N PRO A 30 40.64 28.84 -28.52
CA PRO A 30 40.86 27.63 -27.76
C PRO A 30 39.90 26.60 -28.38
N GLN A 31 40.46 25.48 -28.85
CA GLN A 31 39.68 24.32 -29.25
C GLN A 31 38.62 24.12 -28.17
N ALA A 32 37.35 24.27 -28.56
CA ALA A 32 36.24 23.99 -27.69
C ALA A 32 36.51 22.61 -27.10
N VAL A 33 36.83 22.58 -25.81
CA VAL A 33 36.95 21.33 -25.07
C VAL A 33 35.60 20.67 -25.28
N SER A 34 35.59 19.60 -26.07
CA SER A 34 34.40 18.80 -26.30
C SER A 34 33.94 18.39 -24.91
N LEU A 35 32.87 19.04 -24.43
CA LEU A 35 32.22 18.65 -23.20
C LEU A 35 31.86 17.19 -23.42
N LEU A 36 32.53 16.29 -22.68
CA LEU A 36 32.29 14.87 -22.71
C LEU A 36 30.78 14.64 -22.54
N THR A 37 30.08 14.45 -23.66
CA THR A 37 28.67 14.09 -23.65
C THR A 37 28.61 12.65 -23.21
N LEU A 38 28.08 12.43 -22.01
CA LEU A 38 27.79 11.10 -21.52
C LEU A 38 26.86 10.40 -22.51
N PRO A 39 27.10 9.13 -22.85
CA PRO A 39 26.14 8.31 -23.57
C PRO A 39 24.75 8.35 -22.92
N ASP A 40 23.69 8.35 -23.72
CA ASP A 40 22.30 8.42 -23.25
C ASP A 40 21.96 7.34 -22.22
N GLU A 41 22.54 6.15 -22.37
CA GLU A 41 22.39 5.03 -21.45
C GLU A 41 22.89 5.37 -20.04
N LEU A 42 24.00 6.11 -19.93
CA LEU A 42 24.53 6.56 -18.64
C LEU A 42 23.66 7.65 -18.05
N ILE A 43 23.15 8.58 -18.86
CA ILE A 43 22.22 9.62 -18.39
C ILE A 43 20.93 8.97 -17.88
N GLN A 44 20.43 7.93 -18.55
CA GLN A 44 19.27 7.15 -18.10
C GLN A 44 19.55 6.43 -16.78
N LYS A 45 20.72 5.78 -16.63
CA LYS A 45 21.10 5.13 -15.37
C LYS A 45 21.25 6.14 -14.23
N ILE A 46 21.84 7.30 -14.48
CA ILE A 46 21.95 8.39 -13.51
C ILE A 46 20.56 8.87 -13.10
N ALA A 47 19.67 9.16 -14.06
CA ALA A 47 18.33 9.61 -13.77
C ALA A 47 17.51 8.56 -13.01
N ALA A 48 17.62 7.28 -13.40
CA ALA A 48 16.99 6.16 -12.71
C ALA A 48 17.52 6.00 -11.29
N HIS A 49 18.81 6.29 -11.03
CA HIS A 49 19.40 6.23 -9.70
C HIS A 49 18.99 7.43 -8.82
N ILE A 50 18.95 8.64 -9.38
CA ILE A 50 18.49 9.85 -8.67
C ILE A 50 17.00 9.74 -8.30
N VAL A 51 16.23 9.09 -9.18
CA VAL A 51 14.81 8.80 -8.98
C VAL A 51 14.59 7.39 -8.42
N PHE A 52 15.65 6.69 -8.00
CA PHE A 52 15.48 5.37 -7.44
C PHE A 52 14.72 5.50 -6.12
N VAL A 53 13.49 5.03 -6.14
CA VAL A 53 12.60 5.00 -5.00
C VAL A 53 12.38 3.52 -4.72
N PRO A 54 13.16 2.91 -3.83
CA PRO A 54 12.71 1.65 -3.28
C PRO A 54 11.41 1.98 -2.56
N GLY A 55 10.34 1.34 -3.01
CA GLY A 55 9.18 1.17 -2.18
C GLY A 55 9.57 0.59 -0.84
N ILE A 56 9.29 1.30 0.25
CA ILE A 56 9.48 0.72 1.58
C ILE A 56 8.11 0.29 2.07
N TYR A 57 7.96 -1.02 2.28
CA TYR A 57 6.88 -1.57 3.06
C TYR A 57 7.21 -1.38 4.53
N LEU A 58 6.38 -0.63 5.25
CA LEU A 58 6.40 -0.53 6.69
C LEU A 58 5.13 -1.22 7.20
N GLY A 59 5.19 -2.54 7.36
CA GLY A 59 4.01 -3.35 7.66
C GLY A 59 3.02 -3.42 6.49
N SER A 60 1.75 -3.11 6.75
CA SER A 60 0.70 -2.96 5.73
C SER A 60 0.80 -1.67 4.91
N ALA A 61 1.57 -0.68 5.38
CA ALA A 61 1.71 0.61 4.73
C ALA A 61 2.87 0.62 3.74
N PHE A 62 2.61 1.01 2.49
CA PHE A 62 3.66 1.30 1.52
C PHE A 62 3.98 2.80 1.51
N ILE A 63 5.23 3.16 1.76
CA ILE A 63 5.68 4.55 1.70
C ILE A 63 6.38 4.78 0.37
N SER A 64 5.73 5.56 -0.52
CA SER A 64 6.37 6.05 -1.73
C SER A 64 7.43 7.09 -1.37
N ALA A 65 8.71 6.80 -1.58
CA ALA A 65 9.79 7.76 -1.39
C ALA A 65 10.00 8.68 -2.61
N LYS A 66 8.93 8.99 -3.37
CA LYS A 66 9.01 9.83 -4.59
C LYS A 66 9.86 11.08 -4.31
N PRO A 67 10.99 11.27 -5.02
CA PRO A 67 11.88 12.37 -4.72
C PRO A 67 11.21 13.70 -5.03
N ARG A 68 11.52 14.69 -4.21
CA ARG A 68 11.12 16.08 -4.47
C ARG A 68 11.68 16.51 -5.83
N TRP A 69 10.94 17.36 -6.54
CA TRP A 69 11.38 17.91 -7.84
C TRP A 69 12.79 18.53 -7.78
N ALA A 70 13.12 19.19 -6.67
CA ALA A 70 14.42 19.80 -6.43
C ALA A 70 15.60 18.81 -6.63
N THR A 71 15.39 17.51 -6.36
CA THR A 71 16.40 16.47 -6.52
C THR A 71 16.79 16.24 -7.99
N ILE A 72 15.88 16.49 -8.94
CA ILE A 72 16.15 16.32 -10.38
C ILE A 72 16.19 17.63 -11.17
N ALA A 73 15.88 18.76 -10.55
CA ALA A 73 15.74 20.05 -11.22
C ALA A 73 17.02 20.47 -11.97
N GLY A 74 18.20 20.17 -11.41
CA GLY A 74 19.48 20.42 -12.06
C GLY A 74 19.63 19.63 -13.36
N LEU A 75 19.36 18.32 -13.33
CA LEU A 75 19.40 17.45 -14.51
C LEU A 75 18.36 17.88 -15.55
N ALA A 76 17.15 18.22 -15.11
CA ALA A 76 16.07 18.68 -15.96
C ALA A 76 16.33 20.05 -16.62
N SER A 77 17.27 20.83 -16.08
CA SER A 77 17.65 22.15 -16.58
C SER A 77 18.93 22.12 -17.42
N ALA A 78 19.69 21.02 -17.39
CA ALA A 78 21.01 20.94 -18.03
C ALA A 78 20.96 20.98 -19.56
N SER A 79 20.01 20.26 -20.17
CA SER A 79 19.78 20.26 -21.62
C SER A 79 18.36 19.77 -21.93
N HIS A 80 17.95 19.87 -23.20
CA HIS A 80 16.67 19.32 -23.66
C HIS A 80 16.59 17.79 -23.45
N ASP A 81 17.65 17.07 -23.80
CA ASP A 81 17.66 15.60 -23.72
C ASP A 81 17.74 15.12 -22.27
N ALA A 82 18.56 15.79 -21.44
CA ALA A 82 18.60 15.55 -20.01
C ALA A 82 17.25 15.83 -19.35
N ARG A 83 16.51 16.85 -19.82
CA ARG A 83 15.13 17.12 -19.38
C ARG A 83 14.19 15.98 -19.72
N ALA A 84 14.21 15.48 -20.95
CA ALA A 84 13.35 14.36 -21.34
C ALA A 84 13.62 13.12 -20.48
N VAL A 85 14.90 12.81 -20.23
CA VAL A 85 15.30 11.67 -19.39
C VAL A 85 14.90 11.89 -17.92
N ALA A 86 15.15 13.08 -17.36
CA ALA A 86 14.77 13.42 -15.99
C ALA A 86 13.26 13.36 -15.76
N LEU A 87 12.47 13.92 -16.68
CA LEU A 87 11.01 13.89 -16.59
C LEU A 87 10.47 12.46 -16.69
N ARG A 88 10.98 11.65 -17.63
CA ARG A 88 10.59 10.23 -17.75
C ARG A 88 10.88 9.45 -16.47
N ALA A 89 12.05 9.66 -15.88
CA ALA A 89 12.40 9.03 -14.61
C ALA A 89 11.46 9.51 -13.49
N TRP A 90 11.25 10.81 -13.35
CA TRP A 90 10.42 11.39 -12.28
C TRP A 90 8.95 11.02 -12.35
N PHE A 91 8.38 10.94 -13.56
CA PHE A 91 7.01 10.49 -13.79
C PHE A 91 6.86 8.97 -13.81
N SER A 92 7.93 8.19 -13.65
CA SER A 92 7.82 6.73 -13.51
C SER A 92 7.07 6.32 -12.25
N VAL A 93 7.01 7.20 -11.26
CA VAL A 93 6.21 7.06 -10.06
C VAL A 93 5.14 8.14 -10.03
N LEU A 94 3.86 7.76 -9.92
CA LEU A 94 2.74 8.68 -9.78
C LEU A 94 2.01 8.41 -8.46
N ILE A 95 1.64 9.47 -7.76
CA ILE A 95 0.87 9.41 -6.52
C ILE A 95 -0.42 10.20 -6.77
N LEU A 96 -1.55 9.52 -6.60
CA LEU A 96 -2.90 10.09 -6.67
C LEU A 96 -3.42 10.21 -5.24
N LYS A 97 -3.78 11.41 -4.84
CA LYS A 97 -4.26 11.75 -3.50
C LYS A 97 -5.75 11.95 -3.49
N ASP A 98 -6.28 12.60 -4.52
CA ASP A 98 -7.69 12.97 -4.62
C ASP A 98 -8.28 12.44 -5.93
N GLU A 99 -9.60 12.26 -6.00
CA GLU A 99 -10.26 11.67 -7.18
C GLU A 99 -10.01 12.50 -8.47
N GLU A 100 -9.84 13.81 -8.31
CA GLU A 100 -9.52 14.75 -9.38
C GLU A 100 -8.13 14.51 -10.00
N ASP A 101 -7.22 13.84 -9.28
CA ASP A 101 -5.87 13.56 -9.77
C ASP A 101 -5.88 12.59 -10.95
N TRP A 102 -6.89 11.72 -11.08
CA TRP A 102 -7.06 10.85 -12.25
C TRP A 102 -7.24 11.68 -13.53
N GLU A 103 -8.08 12.70 -13.47
CA GLU A 103 -8.32 13.63 -14.57
C GLU A 103 -7.11 14.51 -14.86
N VAL A 104 -6.37 14.92 -13.82
CA VAL A 104 -5.11 15.67 -14.02
C VAL A 104 -4.05 14.81 -14.68
N ALA A 105 -3.92 13.54 -14.28
CA ALA A 105 -2.97 12.60 -14.84
C ALA A 105 -3.28 12.29 -16.32
N SER A 106 -4.55 12.18 -16.69
CA SER A 106 -4.98 11.89 -18.06
C SER A 106 -4.84 13.10 -19.01
N LYS A 107 -4.99 14.33 -18.51
CA LYS A 107 -4.87 15.57 -19.31
C LYS A 107 -3.52 15.75 -20.00
N PHE A 108 -2.44 15.26 -19.41
CA PHE A 108 -1.10 15.36 -19.98
C PHE A 108 -0.74 14.05 -20.66
N SER A 109 -1.02 13.91 -21.95
CA SER A 109 -0.85 12.67 -22.73
C SER A 109 0.53 11.98 -22.60
N VAL A 110 1.57 12.72 -22.22
CA VAL A 110 2.92 12.20 -22.02
C VAL A 110 3.13 11.55 -20.64
N ILE A 111 2.44 12.03 -19.59
CA ILE A 111 2.63 11.51 -18.22
C ILE A 111 2.27 10.03 -18.15
N PRO A 112 1.08 9.57 -18.62
CA PRO A 112 0.68 8.19 -18.46
C PRO A 112 1.61 7.18 -19.15
N LEU A 113 2.30 7.59 -20.22
CA LEU A 113 3.25 6.76 -20.95
C LEU A 113 4.50 6.41 -20.13
N PHE A 114 4.80 7.19 -19.09
CA PHE A 114 5.99 7.00 -18.27
C PHE A 114 5.71 6.31 -16.94
N VAL A 115 4.47 6.35 -16.44
CA VAL A 115 4.10 5.77 -15.15
C VAL A 115 4.31 4.27 -15.16
N ARG A 116 5.17 3.80 -14.26
CA ARG A 116 5.47 2.39 -14.01
C ARG A 116 4.99 1.95 -12.64
N GLU A 117 4.92 2.88 -11.68
CA GLU A 117 4.39 2.64 -10.35
C GLU A 117 3.35 3.68 -10.01
N LEU A 118 2.18 3.20 -9.56
CA LEU A 118 1.06 4.03 -9.18
C LEU A 118 0.75 3.82 -7.69
N TYR A 119 0.60 4.93 -6.97
CA TYR A 119 0.17 4.97 -5.58
C TYR A 119 -1.15 5.70 -5.50
N VAL A 120 -2.17 5.05 -4.96
CA VAL A 120 -3.53 5.58 -4.90
C VAL A 120 -3.94 5.64 -3.44
N HIS A 121 -4.13 6.86 -2.92
CA HIS A 121 -4.71 7.07 -1.60
C HIS A 121 -6.20 6.73 -1.60
N ALA A 122 -6.75 6.43 -0.42
CA ALA A 122 -8.19 6.13 -0.27
C ALA A 122 -9.08 7.26 -0.81
N THR A 123 -8.68 8.52 -0.60
CA THR A 123 -9.39 9.71 -1.10
C THR A 123 -9.30 9.90 -2.62
N ALA A 124 -8.40 9.18 -3.30
CA ALA A 124 -8.36 9.12 -4.76
C ALA A 124 -9.29 8.04 -5.34
N LEU A 125 -9.98 7.26 -4.49
CA LEU A 125 -10.93 6.24 -4.90
C LEU A 125 -12.32 6.67 -4.45
N GLY A 126 -13.17 6.93 -5.43
CA GLY A 126 -14.56 7.29 -5.22
C GLY A 126 -15.50 6.39 -6.02
N PRO A 127 -16.82 6.49 -5.76
CA PRO A 127 -17.84 5.79 -6.54
C PRO A 127 -17.82 6.12 -8.04
N THR A 128 -17.20 7.24 -8.42
CA THR A 128 -17.10 7.68 -9.81
C THR A 128 -15.78 7.28 -10.47
N THR A 129 -14.86 6.67 -9.74
CA THR A 129 -13.59 6.20 -10.31
C THR A 129 -13.86 5.04 -11.28
N ALA A 130 -13.41 5.22 -12.53
CA ALA A 130 -13.64 4.23 -13.58
C ALA A 130 -12.98 2.89 -13.26
N THR A 131 -13.68 1.79 -13.54
CA THR A 131 -13.21 0.41 -13.27
C THR A 131 -11.97 0.03 -14.09
N ASP A 132 -11.71 0.74 -15.17
CA ASP A 132 -10.58 0.58 -16.09
C ASP A 132 -9.54 1.69 -15.96
N ALA A 133 -9.59 2.53 -14.90
CA ALA A 133 -8.72 3.69 -14.78
C ALA A 133 -7.21 3.33 -14.82
N LEU A 134 -6.83 2.13 -14.38
CA LEU A 134 -5.44 1.64 -14.47
C LEU A 134 -4.96 1.46 -15.93
N LEU A 135 -5.87 1.23 -16.89
CA LEU A 135 -5.53 1.12 -18.32
C LEU A 135 -5.00 2.43 -18.90
N THR A 136 -5.23 3.56 -18.23
CA THR A 136 -4.64 4.86 -18.58
C THR A 136 -3.12 4.80 -18.62
N PHE A 137 -2.50 3.88 -17.86
CA PHE A 137 -1.05 3.76 -17.68
C PHE A 137 -0.50 2.50 -18.39
N PRO A 138 -0.21 2.56 -19.70
CA PRO A 138 0.20 1.38 -20.47
C PRO A 138 1.57 0.81 -20.07
N ALA A 139 2.40 1.58 -19.36
CA ALA A 139 3.70 1.14 -18.86
C ALA A 139 3.66 0.65 -17.41
N LEU A 140 2.47 0.59 -16.79
CA LEU A 140 2.30 0.27 -15.38
C LEU A 140 2.78 -1.15 -15.07
N ARG A 141 3.64 -1.25 -14.05
CA ARG A 141 4.22 -2.50 -13.53
C ARG A 141 3.84 -2.77 -12.09
N ALA A 142 3.59 -1.74 -11.30
CA ALA A 142 3.15 -1.88 -9.92
C ALA A 142 2.02 -0.89 -9.60
N ALA A 143 1.01 -1.36 -8.87
CA ALA A 143 -0.06 -0.53 -8.35
C ALA A 143 -0.24 -0.80 -6.85
N HIS A 144 -0.27 0.27 -6.07
CA HIS A 144 -0.46 0.25 -4.63
C HIS A 144 -1.67 1.10 -4.30
N ILE A 145 -2.74 0.44 -3.88
CA ILE A 145 -4.07 1.03 -3.77
C ILE A 145 -4.51 0.90 -2.32
N ASN A 146 -4.69 2.04 -1.66
CA ASN A 146 -5.35 2.10 -0.37
C ASN A 146 -6.87 2.03 -0.60
N ALA A 147 -7.43 0.84 -0.39
CA ALA A 147 -8.82 0.50 -0.63
C ALA A 147 -9.73 0.77 0.59
N HIS A 148 -9.31 1.60 1.55
CA HIS A 148 -10.11 1.92 2.75
C HIS A 148 -11.50 2.50 2.41
N ASN A 149 -11.63 3.16 1.27
CA ASN A 149 -12.92 3.69 0.82
C ASN A 149 -13.70 2.70 -0.06
N ASP A 150 -13.34 1.42 -0.18
CA ASP A 150 -14.05 0.42 -1.03
C ASP A 150 -15.47 0.04 -0.56
N VAL A 151 -15.96 0.76 0.45
CA VAL A 151 -17.28 0.62 1.02
C VAL A 151 -17.92 2.01 1.18
N THR A 152 -19.18 2.12 0.80
CA THR A 152 -20.01 3.31 1.06
C THR A 152 -21.20 2.93 1.92
N PHE A 153 -21.73 3.89 2.68
CA PHE A 153 -22.94 3.69 3.46
C PHE A 153 -24.09 4.45 2.82
N ASP A 154 -25.12 3.71 2.42
CA ASP A 154 -26.41 4.23 1.99
C ASP A 154 -27.40 4.12 3.16
N SER A 155 -28.14 5.18 3.46
CA SER A 155 -29.07 5.20 4.61
C SER A 155 -30.24 4.22 4.48
N TYR A 156 -30.56 3.77 3.26
CA TYR A 156 -31.68 2.88 2.97
C TYR A 156 -31.21 1.46 2.70
N GLU A 157 -30.10 1.30 1.98
CA GLU A 157 -29.58 0.00 1.55
C GLU A 157 -28.42 -0.52 2.42
N GLY A 158 -27.90 0.31 3.34
CA GLY A 158 -26.80 -0.04 4.21
C GLY A 158 -25.44 0.04 3.52
N TYR A 159 -24.50 -0.79 3.97
CA TYR A 159 -23.15 -0.81 3.42
C TYR A 159 -23.13 -1.44 2.02
N LYS A 160 -22.57 -0.71 1.05
CA LYS A 160 -22.34 -1.15 -0.32
C LYS A 160 -20.86 -1.27 -0.58
N TYR A 161 -20.43 -2.47 -0.91
CA TYR A 161 -19.08 -2.74 -1.38
C TYR A 161 -18.99 -2.49 -2.87
N TYR A 162 -17.85 -2.00 -3.32
CA TYR A 162 -17.58 -1.90 -4.74
C TYR A 162 -16.20 -2.46 -5.08
N THR A 163 -16.17 -3.19 -6.18
CA THR A 163 -14.94 -3.76 -6.71
C THR A 163 -14.14 -2.63 -7.35
N LEU A 164 -13.17 -2.13 -6.59
CA LEU A 164 -12.22 -1.12 -7.04
C LEU A 164 -11.29 -1.71 -8.11
N LEU A 165 -11.24 -1.03 -9.26
CA LEU A 165 -10.25 -1.25 -10.32
C LEU A 165 -10.11 -2.73 -10.75
N PRO A 166 -11.21 -3.43 -11.12
CA PRO A 166 -11.17 -4.84 -11.50
C PRO A 166 -10.34 -5.10 -12.76
N ILE A 167 -10.16 -4.09 -13.62
CA ILE A 167 -9.48 -4.25 -14.89
C ILE A 167 -8.02 -3.76 -14.75
N VAL A 168 -7.09 -4.70 -14.84
CA VAL A 168 -5.65 -4.44 -14.76
C VAL A 168 -4.99 -4.39 -16.14
N PRO A 169 -3.98 -3.51 -16.35
CA PRO A 169 -3.28 -3.42 -17.62
C PRO A 169 -2.37 -4.63 -17.84
N ARG A 170 -2.19 -5.00 -19.11
CA ARG A 170 -1.24 -6.05 -19.49
C ARG A 170 0.17 -5.65 -19.05
N GLY A 171 0.86 -6.58 -18.38
CA GLY A 171 2.22 -6.35 -17.90
C GLY A 171 2.31 -5.77 -16.50
N LEU A 172 1.18 -5.56 -15.79
CA LEU A 172 1.19 -5.36 -14.35
C LEU A 172 1.82 -6.58 -13.67
N LYS A 173 2.85 -6.33 -12.86
CA LYS A 173 3.64 -7.35 -12.15
C LYS A 173 3.34 -7.40 -10.67
N ARG A 174 2.98 -6.26 -10.07
CA ARG A 174 2.70 -6.16 -8.64
C ARG A 174 1.41 -5.41 -8.38
N LEU A 175 0.56 -5.95 -7.53
CA LEU A 175 -0.67 -5.32 -7.09
C LEU A 175 -0.76 -5.44 -5.57
N ALA A 176 -0.91 -4.30 -4.91
CA ALA A 176 -1.20 -4.24 -3.49
C ALA A 176 -2.52 -3.50 -3.28
N LEU A 177 -3.51 -4.20 -2.75
CA LEU A 177 -4.75 -3.64 -2.24
C LEU A 177 -4.64 -3.68 -0.72
N ILE A 178 -4.59 -2.52 -0.07
CA ILE A 178 -4.39 -2.42 1.38
C ILE A 178 -5.58 -1.73 2.04
N HIS A 179 -5.81 -2.04 3.31
CA HIS A 179 -6.94 -1.50 4.09
C HIS A 179 -8.31 -1.74 3.45
N ALA A 180 -8.49 -2.83 2.69
CA ALA A 180 -9.78 -3.13 2.06
C ALA A 180 -10.82 -3.64 3.08
N HIS A 181 -12.08 -3.24 2.90
CA HIS A 181 -13.24 -3.84 3.58
C HIS A 181 -13.94 -4.87 2.69
N ALA A 182 -14.04 -4.64 1.39
CA ALA A 182 -14.77 -5.51 0.49
C ALA A 182 -14.12 -6.91 0.35
N PRO A 183 -14.89 -7.99 0.22
CA PRO A 183 -14.37 -9.35 0.01
C PRO A 183 -13.42 -9.47 -1.19
N ASP A 184 -12.50 -10.45 -1.17
CA ASP A 184 -11.50 -10.61 -2.24
C ASP A 184 -12.01 -11.40 -3.44
N GLY A 185 -13.10 -12.17 -3.30
CA GLY A 185 -13.55 -13.13 -4.32
C GLY A 185 -13.74 -12.52 -5.72
N GLU A 186 -14.55 -11.47 -5.84
CA GLU A 186 -14.78 -10.80 -7.14
C GLU A 186 -13.49 -10.21 -7.74
N ARG A 187 -12.58 -9.74 -6.90
CA ARG A 187 -11.29 -9.17 -7.33
C ARG A 187 -10.36 -10.26 -7.86
N LEU A 188 -10.29 -11.39 -7.16
CA LEU A 188 -9.48 -12.53 -7.58
C LEU A 188 -10.03 -13.15 -8.86
N GLU A 189 -11.35 -13.23 -8.99
CA GLU A 189 -12.00 -13.67 -10.23
C GLU A 189 -11.64 -12.74 -11.40
N ALA A 190 -11.71 -11.42 -11.21
CA ALA A 190 -11.33 -10.45 -12.23
C ALA A 190 -9.83 -10.58 -12.61
N LEU A 191 -8.94 -10.75 -11.63
CA LEU A 191 -7.50 -10.97 -11.86
C LEU A 191 -7.24 -12.29 -12.60
N ALA A 192 -7.96 -13.36 -12.26
CA ALA A 192 -7.89 -14.66 -12.91
C ALA A 192 -8.34 -14.61 -14.38
N GLN A 193 -9.37 -13.82 -14.68
CA GLN A 193 -9.86 -13.63 -16.04
C GLN A 193 -8.96 -12.71 -16.88
N SER A 194 -8.21 -11.83 -16.23
CA SER A 194 -7.21 -11.01 -16.91
C SER A 194 -6.00 -11.87 -17.31
N ALA A 195 -5.44 -11.66 -18.51
CA ALA A 195 -4.14 -12.22 -18.89
C ALA A 195 -3.01 -11.48 -18.14
N SER A 196 -3.11 -11.45 -16.81
CA SER A 196 -2.17 -10.74 -15.95
C SER A 196 -0.83 -11.47 -15.94
N GLU A 197 0.23 -10.68 -15.94
CA GLU A 197 1.59 -11.18 -15.71
C GLU A 197 1.96 -10.99 -14.23
N LEU A 198 0.96 -11.05 -13.34
CA LEU A 198 1.08 -10.66 -11.94
C LEU A 198 1.98 -11.66 -11.21
N GLU A 199 3.06 -11.15 -10.64
CA GLU A 199 4.08 -11.90 -9.91
C GLU A 199 3.93 -11.72 -8.38
N GLU A 200 3.43 -10.57 -7.94
CA GLU A 200 3.19 -10.26 -6.52
C GLU A 200 1.77 -9.72 -6.32
N LEU A 201 1.04 -10.33 -5.39
CA LEU A 201 -0.28 -9.89 -4.95
C LEU A 201 -0.29 -9.67 -3.45
N ARG A 202 -0.77 -8.51 -3.00
CA ARG A 202 -1.01 -8.23 -1.58
C ARG A 202 -2.46 -7.86 -1.37
N LEU A 203 -3.12 -8.59 -0.48
CA LEU A 203 -4.51 -8.40 -0.07
C LEU A 203 -4.53 -8.03 1.41
N GLY A 204 -4.32 -6.76 1.71
CA GLY A 204 -4.35 -6.20 3.06
C GLY A 204 -5.77 -5.79 3.44
N ARG A 205 -6.22 -6.28 4.60
CA ARG A 205 -7.50 -5.88 5.19
C ARG A 205 -7.35 -4.58 5.97
N CYS A 206 -8.44 -3.82 6.05
CA CYS A 206 -8.56 -2.86 7.13
C CYS A 206 -8.66 -3.67 8.43
N THR A 207 -8.03 -3.23 9.50
CA THR A 207 -8.01 -3.95 10.78
C THR A 207 -8.30 -3.01 11.93
N LEU A 208 -8.52 -3.58 13.12
CA LEU A 208 -8.64 -2.79 14.34
C LEU A 208 -7.39 -1.93 14.62
N PHE A 209 -6.20 -2.36 14.15
CA PHE A 209 -4.95 -1.60 14.30
C PHE A 209 -4.87 -0.40 13.37
N ASP A 210 -5.42 -0.53 12.16
CA ASP A 210 -5.57 0.60 11.24
C ASP A 210 -6.55 1.62 11.82
N CYS A 211 -7.68 1.14 12.37
CA CYS A 211 -8.66 1.98 13.05
C CYS A 211 -8.05 2.71 14.25
N ALA A 212 -7.25 2.03 15.05
CA ALA A 212 -6.63 2.61 16.23
C ALA A 212 -5.66 3.75 15.87
N THR A 213 -5.06 3.70 14.67
CA THR A 213 -4.05 4.68 14.24
C THR A 213 -4.61 5.76 13.32
N GLN A 214 -5.64 5.47 12.52
CA GLN A 214 -6.14 6.37 11.47
C GLN A 214 -7.62 6.74 11.63
N GLY A 215 -8.38 6.02 12.48
CA GLY A 215 -9.83 6.13 12.57
C GLY A 215 -10.52 5.54 11.34
N CYS A 216 -11.48 4.65 11.54
CA CYS A 216 -12.27 4.05 10.46
C CYS A 216 -13.72 3.93 10.92
N SER A 217 -14.63 4.50 10.14
CA SER A 217 -16.06 4.56 10.47
C SER A 217 -16.83 3.27 10.18
N TYR A 218 -16.23 2.33 9.46
CA TYR A 218 -16.82 1.00 9.22
C TYR A 218 -16.89 0.20 10.53
N TRP A 219 -15.80 0.21 11.29
CA TRP A 219 -15.61 -0.63 12.47
C TRP A 219 -16.60 -0.44 13.63
N PRO A 220 -17.04 0.78 13.96
CA PRO A 220 -18.12 0.99 14.92
C PRO A 220 -19.44 0.30 14.55
N ALA A 221 -19.70 0.09 13.25
CA ALA A 221 -20.92 -0.57 12.78
C ALA A 221 -20.79 -2.10 12.76
N PHE A 222 -19.56 -2.62 12.75
CA PHE A 222 -19.24 -4.05 12.75
C PHE A 222 -18.30 -4.41 13.91
N PRO A 223 -18.75 -4.29 15.17
CA PRO A 223 -17.91 -4.47 16.35
C PRO A 223 -17.38 -5.90 16.55
N HIS A 224 -17.92 -6.87 15.81
CA HIS A 224 -17.51 -8.27 15.88
C HIS A 224 -16.67 -8.71 14.67
N ASP A 225 -16.60 -7.90 13.62
CA ASP A 225 -15.84 -8.24 12.41
C ASP A 225 -14.34 -8.00 12.60
N HIS A 226 -13.90 -7.28 13.63
CA HIS A 226 -12.47 -7.13 13.97
C HIS A 226 -11.80 -8.49 14.19
N ASP A 227 -12.54 -9.41 14.81
CA ASP A 227 -12.05 -10.74 15.19
C ASP A 227 -12.19 -11.72 14.02
N ALA A 228 -12.97 -11.39 12.98
CA ALA A 228 -13.17 -12.26 11.82
C ALA A 228 -11.87 -12.50 11.03
N TYR A 229 -10.85 -11.67 11.26
CA TYR A 229 -9.52 -11.79 10.67
C TYR A 229 -8.50 -12.41 11.62
N PHE A 230 -8.93 -12.90 12.80
CA PHE A 230 -8.09 -13.55 13.82
C PHE A 230 -8.56 -14.97 14.08
N SER A 231 -7.88 -15.95 13.50
CA SER A 231 -8.13 -17.35 13.83
C SER A 231 -6.97 -18.25 13.43
N ASP A 232 -6.51 -19.08 14.36
CA ASP A 232 -5.70 -20.26 14.07
C ASP A 232 -6.55 -21.46 13.65
N GLU A 233 -7.80 -21.53 14.13
CA GLU A 233 -8.79 -22.52 13.70
C GLU A 233 -9.23 -22.25 12.25
N GLY A 234 -9.31 -23.30 11.43
CA GLY A 234 -9.73 -23.18 10.03
C GLY A 234 -8.65 -22.64 9.07
N ALA A 235 -7.41 -22.44 9.54
CA ALA A 235 -6.33 -21.83 8.74
C ALA A 235 -6.03 -22.61 7.45
N VAL A 236 -6.10 -23.95 7.50
CA VAL A 236 -5.87 -24.82 6.33
C VAL A 236 -7.02 -24.75 5.35
N GLU A 237 -8.27 -24.71 5.84
CA GLU A 237 -9.48 -24.59 5.05
C GLU A 237 -9.52 -23.24 4.33
N TYR A 238 -9.20 -22.15 5.03
CA TYR A 238 -9.03 -20.82 4.46
C TYR A 238 -7.95 -20.81 3.37
N ALA A 239 -6.75 -21.33 3.69
CA ALA A 239 -5.64 -21.43 2.74
C ALA A 239 -5.98 -22.28 1.51
N THR A 240 -6.79 -23.33 1.68
CA THR A 240 -7.25 -24.18 0.58
C THR A 240 -8.27 -23.45 -0.29
N SER A 241 -9.20 -22.70 0.32
CA SER A 241 -10.19 -21.89 -0.40
C SER A 241 -9.50 -20.81 -1.23
N ILE A 242 -8.63 -20.01 -0.61
CA ILE A 242 -7.93 -18.92 -1.31
C ILE A 242 -6.99 -19.46 -2.40
N ALA A 243 -6.43 -20.67 -2.23
CA ALA A 243 -5.63 -21.31 -3.27
C ALA A 243 -6.43 -21.58 -4.55
N GLN A 244 -7.73 -21.91 -4.44
CA GLN A 244 -8.59 -22.14 -5.60
C GLN A 244 -8.78 -20.84 -6.40
N ASP A 245 -8.94 -19.73 -5.70
CA ASP A 245 -9.10 -18.40 -6.31
C ASP A 245 -7.78 -17.89 -6.94
N LEU A 246 -6.64 -18.25 -6.36
CA LEU A 246 -5.31 -17.85 -6.83
C LEU A 246 -4.74 -18.74 -7.93
N ALA A 247 -5.15 -20.02 -8.00
CA ALA A 247 -4.62 -21.00 -8.95
C ALA A 247 -4.66 -20.55 -10.44
N PRO A 248 -5.67 -19.79 -10.92
CA PRO A 248 -5.67 -19.29 -12.28
C PRO A 248 -4.60 -18.22 -12.57
N ILE A 249 -4.06 -17.55 -11.53
CA ILE A 249 -3.03 -16.50 -11.67
C ILE A 249 -1.64 -17.16 -11.78
N THR A 250 -1.39 -17.79 -12.93
CA THR A 250 -0.24 -18.70 -13.14
C THR A 250 1.15 -18.09 -12.99
N SER A 251 1.28 -16.76 -13.07
CA SER A 251 2.57 -16.06 -12.90
C SER A 251 2.87 -15.69 -11.45
N LEU A 252 1.94 -15.95 -10.51
CA LEU A 252 2.05 -15.49 -9.14
C LEU A 252 3.16 -16.24 -8.39
N ARG A 253 4.09 -15.48 -7.81
CA ARG A 253 5.26 -15.97 -7.06
C ARG A 253 5.24 -15.53 -5.60
N VAL A 254 4.67 -14.37 -5.31
CA VAL A 254 4.61 -13.80 -3.97
C VAL A 254 3.17 -13.45 -3.63
N VAL A 255 2.68 -13.91 -2.50
CA VAL A 255 1.37 -13.52 -1.97
C VAL A 255 1.47 -13.03 -0.53
N HIS A 256 0.77 -11.93 -0.26
CA HIS A 256 0.56 -11.43 1.10
C HIS A 256 -0.94 -11.40 1.40
N LEU A 257 -1.33 -12.06 2.48
CA LEU A 257 -2.71 -12.14 2.94
C LEU A 257 -2.81 -11.44 4.30
N GLY A 258 -3.60 -10.37 4.34
CA GLY A 258 -3.80 -9.51 5.51
C GLY A 258 -4.73 -10.11 6.57
N VAL A 259 -4.60 -11.41 6.82
CA VAL A 259 -5.32 -12.16 7.86
C VAL A 259 -4.34 -12.61 8.93
N TYR A 260 -4.78 -12.58 10.19
CA TYR A 260 -4.01 -13.04 11.33
C TYR A 260 -4.37 -14.49 11.63
N LEU A 261 -3.39 -15.38 11.52
CA LEU A 261 -3.56 -16.78 11.93
C LEU A 261 -3.29 -16.98 13.43
N THR A 262 -3.56 -15.93 14.21
CA THR A 262 -3.42 -15.90 15.67
C THR A 262 -4.75 -16.26 16.32
N PRO A 263 -4.76 -17.07 17.39
CA PRO A 263 -5.99 -17.40 18.11
C PRO A 263 -6.78 -16.15 18.52
N HIS A 264 -8.10 -16.15 18.29
CA HIS A 264 -8.99 -15.03 18.64
C HIS A 264 -8.86 -14.62 20.12
N ALA A 265 -8.64 -15.61 21.01
CA ALA A 265 -8.46 -15.38 22.45
C ALA A 265 -7.24 -14.49 22.78
N ALA A 266 -6.30 -14.31 21.86
CA ALA A 266 -5.14 -13.44 22.04
C ALA A 266 -5.53 -11.97 22.23
N LEU A 267 -6.58 -11.50 21.57
CA LEU A 267 -7.05 -10.11 21.68
C LEU A 267 -7.61 -9.83 23.09
N ALA A 268 -8.54 -10.66 23.55
CA ALA A 268 -9.14 -10.53 24.87
C ALA A 268 -8.12 -10.75 25.99
N THR A 269 -7.22 -11.72 25.83
CA THR A 269 -6.15 -11.98 26.81
C THR A 269 -5.18 -10.82 26.89
N HIS A 270 -4.76 -10.26 25.74
CA HIS A 270 -3.92 -9.06 25.73
C HIS A 270 -4.60 -7.93 26.48
N GLN A 271 -5.85 -7.64 26.12
CA GLN A 271 -6.61 -6.54 26.69
C GLN A 271 -6.79 -6.66 28.20
N HIS A 272 -7.15 -7.85 28.71
CA HIS A 272 -7.53 -8.02 30.11
C HIS A 272 -6.40 -8.48 31.03
N GLN A 273 -5.37 -9.11 30.50
CA GLN A 273 -4.35 -9.79 31.31
C GLN A 273 -2.94 -9.26 31.07
N HIS A 274 -2.60 -8.90 29.83
CA HIS A 274 -1.23 -8.50 29.51
C HIS A 274 -1.06 -6.99 29.37
N SER A 275 -2.12 -6.25 29.06
CA SER A 275 -2.05 -4.80 28.96
C SER A 275 -1.99 -4.18 30.36
N HIS A 276 -0.94 -3.40 30.61
CA HIS A 276 -0.81 -2.60 31.83
C HIS A 276 -1.64 -1.32 31.77
N ILE A 277 -2.33 -1.06 30.66
CA ILE A 277 -3.25 0.05 30.53
C ILE A 277 -4.46 -0.30 31.38
N PRO A 278 -4.77 0.48 32.43
CA PRO A 278 -5.97 0.26 33.19
C PRO A 278 -7.13 0.27 32.21
N VAL A 279 -7.84 -0.86 32.10
CA VAL A 279 -9.18 -0.84 31.54
C VAL A 279 -9.95 0.05 32.50
N LEU A 280 -9.98 1.36 32.21
CA LEU A 280 -10.88 2.27 32.90
C LEU A 280 -12.24 1.63 32.70
N SER A 281 -12.77 1.03 33.77
CA SER A 281 -14.17 0.63 33.81
C SER A 281 -14.92 1.82 33.25
N PRO A 282 -15.71 1.66 32.17
CA PRO A 282 -16.41 2.79 31.61
C PRO A 282 -17.21 3.35 32.77
N SER A 283 -16.82 4.53 33.24
CA SER A 283 -17.72 5.33 34.03
C SER A 283 -18.97 5.37 33.17
N VAL A 284 -20.14 5.17 33.76
CA VAL A 284 -21.43 5.22 33.03
C VAL A 284 -21.61 6.59 32.31
N THR A 285 -20.67 7.52 32.52
CA THR A 285 -20.49 8.84 31.95
C THR A 285 -19.38 8.98 30.89
N ALA A 286 -18.67 7.91 30.49
CA ALA A 286 -17.89 7.93 29.25
C ALA A 286 -18.89 8.05 28.10
N ALA A 287 -19.20 9.30 27.77
CA ALA A 287 -20.16 9.66 26.76
C ALA A 287 -19.84 8.83 25.52
N ILE A 288 -20.77 7.94 25.20
CA ILE A 288 -20.98 7.51 23.83
C ILE A 288 -20.78 8.78 23.00
N PRO A 289 -19.88 8.84 22.00
CA PRO A 289 -19.88 9.98 21.08
C PRO A 289 -21.32 10.10 20.64
N ASN A 290 -21.94 11.23 21.00
CA ASN A 290 -23.39 11.34 21.15
C ASN A 290 -24.06 10.58 20.00
N VAL A 291 -24.95 9.63 20.31
CA VAL A 291 -25.62 8.84 19.26
C VAL A 291 -26.36 9.76 18.29
N ASP A 292 -26.63 11.01 18.70
CA ASP A 292 -27.14 12.12 17.88
C ASP A 292 -26.15 12.66 16.80
N TYR A 293 -24.86 12.33 16.86
CA TYR A 293 -23.86 12.65 15.83
C TYR A 293 -23.49 11.46 14.94
N LEU A 294 -23.92 10.23 15.30
CA LEU A 294 -24.08 9.19 14.29
C LEU A 294 -25.35 9.57 13.53
N ILE A 295 -25.22 9.92 12.25
CA ILE A 295 -26.34 10.43 11.46
C ILE A 295 -27.54 9.46 11.49
N HIS A 296 -27.35 8.18 11.84
CA HIS A 296 -28.42 7.24 12.21
C HIS A 296 -28.01 6.24 13.31
N PRO A 297 -28.95 5.77 14.16
CA PRO A 297 -28.71 4.67 15.09
C PRO A 297 -28.44 3.37 14.33
N PRO A 298 -27.56 2.47 14.83
CA PRO A 298 -27.38 1.15 14.25
C PRO A 298 -28.72 0.38 14.27
N PRO A 299 -28.94 -0.55 13.32
CA PRO A 299 -30.20 -1.30 13.24
C PRO A 299 -30.56 -1.91 14.60
N PRO A 300 -31.86 -2.02 14.95
CA PRO A 300 -32.30 -2.42 16.30
C PRO A 300 -31.76 -3.77 16.78
N HIS A 301 -31.30 -4.63 15.86
CA HIS A 301 -30.68 -5.92 16.17
C HIS A 301 -29.21 -5.81 16.63
N HIS A 302 -28.53 -4.68 16.40
CA HIS A 302 -27.15 -4.42 16.83
C HIS A 302 -27.06 -3.59 18.12
N LEU A 303 -28.14 -2.91 18.52
CA LEU A 303 -28.21 -2.12 19.77
C LEU A 303 -28.10 -2.99 21.03
N HIS A 304 -28.60 -4.22 21.00
CA HIS A 304 -28.43 -5.18 22.11
C HIS A 304 -27.00 -5.71 22.23
N LEU A 305 -26.23 -5.73 21.13
CA LEU A 305 -24.84 -6.22 21.12
C LEU A 305 -23.87 -5.16 21.65
N LEU A 306 -24.17 -3.87 21.46
CA LEU A 306 -23.50 -2.73 22.14
C LEU A 306 -23.73 -2.71 23.67
N GLN A 307 -24.64 -3.55 24.18
CA GLN A 307 -24.95 -3.65 25.61
C GLN A 307 -24.19 -4.77 26.33
N HIS A 308 -23.40 -5.60 25.64
CA HIS A 308 -22.65 -6.65 26.32
C HIS A 308 -21.51 -6.09 27.19
N PRO A 309 -21.52 -6.33 28.52
CA PRO A 309 -20.59 -5.70 29.46
C PRO A 309 -19.13 -6.14 29.30
N HIS A 310 -18.86 -7.24 28.59
CA HIS A 310 -17.51 -7.80 28.41
C HIS A 310 -16.77 -7.33 27.15
N HIS A 311 -17.41 -6.61 26.22
CA HIS A 311 -16.80 -6.21 24.93
C HIS A 311 -16.72 -4.68 24.72
N ARG A 312 -16.93 -3.90 25.78
CA ARG A 312 -16.97 -2.43 25.74
C ARG A 312 -15.62 -1.73 25.90
N ALA A 313 -14.53 -2.48 26.10
CA ALA A 313 -13.22 -1.87 26.19
C ALA A 313 -12.73 -1.56 24.75
N PRO A 314 -12.30 -0.32 24.45
CA PRO A 314 -12.04 0.08 23.08
C PRO A 314 -10.81 -0.67 22.55
N LEU A 315 -11.06 -1.72 21.76
CA LEU A 315 -10.05 -2.35 20.91
C LEU A 315 -9.42 -1.32 19.94
N HIS A 316 -9.97 -0.12 19.84
CA HIS A 316 -9.45 0.98 19.03
C HIS A 316 -8.45 1.89 19.75
N SER A 317 -7.93 1.51 20.93
CA SER A 317 -6.92 2.31 21.63
C SER A 317 -5.53 2.13 20.98
N PRO A 318 -4.94 3.14 20.32
CA PRO A 318 -3.60 3.00 19.74
C PRO A 318 -2.53 2.66 20.78
N THR A 319 -2.69 3.15 22.02
CA THR A 319 -1.76 2.81 23.11
C THR A 319 -1.80 1.34 23.49
N LEU A 320 -2.97 0.69 23.37
CA LEU A 320 -3.15 -0.72 23.72
C LEU A 320 -2.32 -1.67 22.86
N TRP A 321 -2.16 -1.32 21.58
CA TRP A 321 -1.52 -2.20 20.59
C TRP A 321 -0.15 -1.70 20.13
N SER A 322 0.26 -0.50 20.55
CA SER A 322 1.48 0.16 20.06
C SER A 322 2.78 -0.63 20.26
N THR A 323 2.84 -1.48 21.29
CA THR A 323 4.05 -2.25 21.64
C THR A 323 3.83 -3.75 21.52
N PRO A 324 4.77 -4.50 20.91
CA PRO A 324 4.78 -5.95 20.97
C PRO A 324 4.64 -6.46 22.41
N CYS A 325 3.79 -7.46 22.63
CA CYS A 325 3.58 -8.06 23.94
C CYS A 325 4.28 -9.42 24.03
N GLU A 326 5.37 -9.49 24.80
CA GLU A 326 6.14 -10.72 25.00
C GLU A 326 5.31 -11.85 25.64
N ALA A 327 4.37 -11.52 26.52
CA ALA A 327 3.47 -12.48 27.13
C ALA A 327 2.50 -13.08 26.09
N CYS A 328 1.94 -12.26 25.20
CA CYS A 328 1.13 -12.75 24.08
C CYS A 328 1.95 -13.60 23.12
N LEU A 329 3.16 -13.17 22.77
CA LEU A 329 4.05 -13.94 21.90
C LEU A 329 4.37 -15.31 22.52
N THR A 330 4.65 -15.34 23.83
CA THR A 330 4.96 -16.58 24.54
C THR A 330 3.74 -17.51 24.59
N GLN A 331 2.55 -16.96 24.86
CA GLN A 331 1.33 -17.74 25.03
C GLN A 331 0.70 -18.21 23.70
N PHE A 332 0.65 -17.34 22.70
CA PHE A 332 -0.08 -17.56 21.45
C PHE A 332 0.83 -17.72 20.22
N GLY A 333 2.10 -17.37 20.32
CA GLY A 333 3.08 -17.50 19.24
C GLY A 333 3.22 -18.93 18.70
N PRO A 334 3.35 -19.97 19.55
CA PRO A 334 3.46 -21.35 19.08
C PRO A 334 2.25 -21.81 18.25
N ALA A 335 1.03 -21.53 18.70
CA ALA A 335 -0.19 -21.87 17.97
C ALA A 335 -0.27 -21.11 16.63
N THR A 336 0.06 -19.81 16.64
CA THR A 336 0.11 -18.98 15.43
C THR A 336 1.09 -19.54 14.41
N GLN A 337 2.31 -19.86 14.83
CA GLN A 337 3.34 -20.39 13.93
C GLN A 337 2.95 -21.74 13.32
N ILE A 338 2.30 -22.62 14.10
CA ILE A 338 1.78 -23.90 13.60
C ILE A 338 0.69 -23.65 12.54
N ALA A 339 -0.25 -22.75 12.82
CA ALA A 339 -1.33 -22.42 11.90
C ALA A 339 -0.80 -21.80 10.59
N GLU A 340 0.13 -20.85 10.69
CA GLU A 340 0.77 -20.24 9.52
C GLU A 340 1.56 -21.25 8.69
N HIS A 341 2.35 -22.14 9.32
CA HIS A 341 3.08 -23.19 8.59
C HIS A 341 2.13 -24.14 7.86
N ALA A 342 1.06 -24.59 8.53
CA ALA A 342 0.08 -25.49 7.95
C ALA A 342 -0.66 -24.83 6.79
N ALA A 343 -1.09 -23.57 6.95
CA ALA A 343 -1.73 -22.78 5.92
C ALA A 343 -0.80 -22.52 4.72
N SER A 344 0.44 -22.08 4.96
CA SER A 344 1.45 -21.87 3.90
C SER A 344 1.76 -23.17 3.15
N SER A 345 1.84 -24.29 3.86
CA SER A 345 2.02 -25.60 3.23
C SER A 345 0.84 -25.99 2.35
N ALA A 346 -0.40 -25.82 2.83
CA ALA A 346 -1.60 -26.12 2.04
C ALA A 346 -1.70 -25.24 0.80
N LEU A 347 -1.58 -23.92 0.96
CA LEU A 347 -1.62 -22.93 -0.12
C LEU A 347 -0.50 -23.18 -1.15
N GLY A 348 0.72 -23.36 -0.67
CA GLY A 348 1.90 -23.59 -1.51
C GLY A 348 1.90 -24.89 -2.29
N ASN A 349 1.17 -25.91 -1.83
CA ASN A 349 0.99 -27.16 -2.55
C ASN A 349 -0.03 -27.02 -3.69
N LEU A 350 -1.07 -26.21 -3.48
CA LEU A 350 -2.13 -25.99 -4.45
C LEU A 350 -1.78 -24.92 -5.50
N VAL A 351 -0.90 -23.97 -5.14
CA VAL A 351 -0.37 -22.95 -6.04
C VAL A 351 1.15 -23.12 -6.16
N PRO A 352 1.64 -24.07 -7.00
CA PRO A 352 3.04 -24.48 -7.01
C PRO A 352 4.02 -23.39 -7.48
N GLY A 353 3.53 -22.35 -8.18
CA GLY A 353 4.34 -21.20 -8.60
C GLY A 353 4.77 -20.28 -7.46
N LEU A 354 4.12 -20.37 -6.28
CA LEU A 354 4.46 -19.52 -5.14
C LEU A 354 5.84 -19.85 -4.56
N GLU A 355 6.63 -18.82 -4.35
CA GLU A 355 7.95 -18.83 -3.71
C GLU A 355 7.90 -18.23 -2.31
N GLU A 356 6.98 -17.29 -2.07
CA GLU A 356 6.80 -16.60 -0.80
C GLU A 356 5.32 -16.44 -0.48
N ILE A 357 4.94 -16.80 0.74
CA ILE A 357 3.61 -16.59 1.32
C ILE A 357 3.80 -15.79 2.59
N SER A 358 3.00 -14.76 2.79
CA SER A 358 3.05 -13.99 4.02
C SER A 358 1.68 -13.68 4.59
N TRP A 359 1.62 -13.64 5.92
CA TRP A 359 0.43 -13.42 6.73
C TRP A 359 0.55 -12.11 7.52
N ALA A 360 -0.56 -11.58 8.04
CA ALA A 360 -0.50 -10.43 8.93
C ALA A 360 0.13 -10.83 10.28
N GLY A 361 1.12 -10.06 10.72
CA GLY A 361 1.92 -10.35 11.92
C GLY A 361 1.40 -9.62 13.15
N TYR A 362 0.64 -10.33 14.01
CA TYR A 362 0.08 -9.76 15.24
C TYR A 362 1.14 -9.34 16.26
N PHE A 363 2.23 -10.10 16.37
CA PHE A 363 3.25 -9.90 17.41
C PHE A 363 4.29 -8.82 17.08
N GLU A 364 4.18 -8.18 15.92
CA GLU A 364 5.04 -7.07 15.55
C GLU A 364 4.48 -5.73 16.04
N ARG A 365 5.22 -4.65 15.80
CA ARG A 365 4.84 -3.31 16.25
C ARG A 365 3.45 -2.95 15.70
N SER A 366 2.57 -2.50 16.59
CA SER A 366 1.20 -2.10 16.28
C SER A 366 0.33 -3.20 15.67
N GLY A 367 0.74 -4.48 15.73
CA GLY A 367 0.02 -5.57 15.06
C GLY A 367 -0.01 -5.46 13.53
N GLN A 368 0.80 -4.59 12.93
CA GLN A 368 0.84 -4.34 11.48
C GLN A 368 1.99 -5.08 10.80
N GLY A 369 2.51 -6.13 11.43
CA GLY A 369 3.66 -6.89 10.94
C GLY A 369 3.38 -7.80 9.76
N VAL A 370 4.40 -8.54 9.36
CA VAL A 370 4.31 -9.54 8.30
C VAL A 370 5.09 -10.80 8.69
N SER A 371 4.38 -11.92 8.83
CA SER A 371 5.01 -13.23 9.00
C SER A 371 5.20 -13.89 7.64
N ALA A 372 6.45 -13.96 7.16
CA ALA A 372 6.79 -14.47 5.84
C ALA A 372 7.33 -15.91 5.88
N TRP A 373 6.90 -16.71 4.91
CA TRP A 373 7.29 -18.10 4.71
C TRP A 373 7.80 -18.26 3.29
N ARG A 374 9.03 -18.76 3.15
CA ARG A 374 9.66 -18.99 1.85
C ARG A 374 9.71 -20.47 1.53
N ARG A 375 9.49 -20.81 0.26
CA ARG A 375 9.67 -22.16 -0.22
C ARG A 375 11.15 -22.52 -0.17
N SER A 376 11.48 -23.54 0.60
CA SER A 376 12.80 -24.15 0.62
C SER A 376 12.77 -25.45 -0.18
N VAL A 377 13.77 -25.62 -1.06
CA VAL A 377 13.95 -26.87 -1.80
C VAL A 377 14.84 -27.78 -0.96
N GLY A 378 14.22 -28.77 -0.30
CA GLY A 378 14.96 -29.75 0.49
C GLY A 378 15.89 -30.62 -0.37
N SER A 379 16.95 -31.14 0.24
CA SER A 379 17.97 -32.00 -0.40
C SER A 379 17.44 -33.29 -1.02
N LYS A 380 16.17 -33.66 -0.74
CA LYS A 380 15.47 -34.82 -1.31
C LYS A 380 14.37 -34.45 -2.33
N GLY A 381 14.32 -33.20 -2.79
CA GLY A 381 13.31 -32.73 -3.75
C GLY A 381 11.91 -32.51 -3.15
N LYS A 382 11.72 -32.73 -1.84
CA LYS A 382 10.50 -32.33 -1.15
C LYS A 382 10.60 -30.83 -0.82
N SER A 383 9.66 -30.04 -1.32
CA SER A 383 9.55 -28.63 -0.92
C SER A 383 8.93 -28.53 0.47
N ASP A 384 9.45 -27.62 1.28
CA ASP A 384 8.92 -27.26 2.60
C ASP A 384 8.87 -25.73 2.70
N TRP A 385 8.12 -25.22 3.66
CA TRP A 385 7.99 -23.79 3.92
C TRP A 385 8.75 -23.45 5.19
N VAL A 386 9.78 -22.60 5.02
CA VAL A 386 10.62 -22.16 6.13
C VAL A 386 10.20 -20.74 6.48
N HIS A 387 9.97 -20.51 7.77
CA HIS A 387 9.73 -19.17 8.30
C HIS A 387 10.97 -18.32 8.02
N ASP A 388 10.78 -17.21 7.33
CA ASP A 388 11.81 -16.18 7.19
C ASP A 388 11.86 -15.46 8.54
N GLY A 389 12.54 -16.09 9.50
CA GLY A 389 12.62 -15.61 10.87
C GLY A 389 12.98 -14.14 10.86
N LEU A 390 12.23 -13.33 11.61
CA LEU A 390 12.41 -11.88 11.72
C LEU A 390 13.89 -11.53 11.61
N GLY A 391 14.27 -10.83 10.54
CA GLY A 391 15.57 -10.20 10.37
C GLY A 391 15.81 -9.10 11.40
N LEU A 392 15.69 -9.43 12.68
CA LEU A 392 16.22 -8.69 13.83
C LEU A 392 17.72 -8.94 13.99
N ASP A 393 18.39 -9.54 13.00
CA ASP A 393 19.83 -9.43 12.86
C ASP A 393 20.21 -7.99 12.44
N ARG A 394 20.47 -7.17 13.46
CA ARG A 394 21.45 -6.06 13.46
C ARG A 394 21.26 -4.96 12.41
N VAL A 395 20.15 -4.23 12.48
CA VAL A 395 20.24 -2.78 12.27
C VAL A 395 20.33 -2.11 13.65
N HIS A 396 21.55 -2.11 14.20
CA HIS A 396 21.93 -1.09 15.18
C HIS A 396 21.73 0.26 14.48
N PHE A 397 20.60 0.91 14.75
CA PHE A 397 20.53 2.36 14.65
C PHE A 397 21.44 2.90 15.75
N ASP A 398 22.73 3.05 15.44
CA ASP A 398 23.63 3.91 16.19
C ASP A 398 23.09 5.34 16.05
N GLY A 399 22.24 5.71 17.01
CA GLY A 399 21.89 7.10 17.26
C GLY A 399 23.13 7.83 17.74
N ARG A 400 23.83 8.50 16.82
CA ARG A 400 24.63 9.68 17.14
C ARG A 400 23.94 10.90 16.52
N ASN A 401 23.23 11.63 17.37
CA ASN A 401 23.18 13.09 17.28
C ASN A 401 24.50 13.65 17.81
#